data_AF-F6U4F7-F1
#
_entry.id   AF-F6U4F7-F1
#
_cell.length_a   1.000
_cell.length_b   1.000
_cell.length_c   1.000
_cell.angle_alpha   90.00
_cell.angle_beta   90.00
_cell.angle_gamma   90.00
#
_symmetry.space_group_name_H-M   'P 1'
#
loop_
_entity.id
_entity.type
_entity.pdbx_description
1 polymer ?
#
loop_
_entity_poly.entity_id
_entity_poly.type
_entity_poly.pdbx_seq_one_letter_code
_entity_poly.pdbx_strand_id
1 'polypeptide(L)'
;MPSHSSSILPLTSTFNTQEHDSLGGREQHLRLKEEEMNGDKVYFHTDNQSVSLQPGGVDSMEVAPTRPRMTRLIQATLACIAVTIVFSLVVLLVVDPHHYGRVAELQETFQMFKGHVENSSTCSVEVQMLMCRVDNVSSQIQMLGGHLENANADIQMVKDVLKEASSLSLQTQMFRSSLEGANAEIQKLKGAMEKANALNSQTQSFLKSSLESTTADLYMLNRDLENANTEIQVLKAGLEMANTQARLANSSLKNANAQILILRGSLESVNDLRAQNQVLRSSLEGANADIQQLKGSLQNTNTLNSQTQTFIQGSLDNTSAEIQLLRGHLEKAGDEIHLLKGGLETVTVQTREANRCLEQTDAQIQVFKTELEKANALNSQIQVLNGGLKNASREIQTLKQGMKNAVALYSKTQTLENSLQKANAEIQRLKDNLPGARTLTNKIQEVQSHLNTLKAAFASLEPQHQLLQKILQGWKIYSGSLYYFSDVKKSWQEAENFCVSQGAHLASVTSKEEQKFLTQTTSDSYYWIGLTDRGTEGSWRWVDGTRFNDARSKEFWDTNQPDNWRHSNGQVEDCVHTQQKWNDMICDALYPWICEKTIAQGVA
;
A
#
# COMPACT_ATOMS: atom_id res chain seq x y z
N MET A 1 22.45 -27.59 -40.21
CA MET A 1 23.07 -27.27 -41.52
C MET A 1 22.15 -26.32 -42.27
N PRO A 2 22.67 -25.31 -42.96
CA PRO A 2 23.86 -24.49 -42.65
C PRO A 2 23.49 -22.97 -42.79
N SER A 3 24.30 -21.93 -42.55
CA SER A 3 25.76 -21.68 -42.47
C SER A 3 25.94 -20.25 -41.93
N HIS A 4 26.75 -20.02 -40.87
CA HIS A 4 28.14 -19.46 -40.86
C HIS A 4 28.23 -17.95 -41.18
N SER A 5 29.04 -17.10 -40.52
CA SER A 5 30.40 -17.29 -39.97
C SER A 5 30.82 -16.05 -39.12
N SER A 6 31.43 -16.24 -37.93
CA SER A 6 32.86 -15.96 -37.56
C SER A 6 33.09 -14.52 -37.03
N SER A 7 33.86 -14.21 -35.96
CA SER A 7 35.24 -14.58 -35.55
C SER A 7 35.50 -14.06 -34.10
N ILE A 8 36.10 -14.79 -33.13
CA ILE A 8 37.56 -14.91 -32.76
C ILE A 8 38.16 -13.56 -32.28
N LEU A 9 38.85 -13.32 -31.15
CA LEU A 9 39.44 -14.03 -29.98
C LEU A 9 39.76 -12.96 -28.88
N PRO A 10 40.16 -13.34 -27.64
CA PRO A 10 40.46 -12.46 -26.51
C PRO A 10 41.97 -12.11 -26.39
N LEU A 11 42.30 -11.08 -25.61
CA LEU A 11 43.68 -10.76 -25.23
C LEU A 11 43.83 -10.65 -23.71
N THR A 12 44.51 -11.65 -23.15
CA THR A 12 45.33 -11.56 -21.95
C THR A 12 46.70 -10.99 -22.33
N SER A 13 47.29 -10.13 -21.49
CA SER A 13 48.75 -10.02 -21.39
C SER A 13 49.16 -9.55 -20.01
N THR A 14 49.92 -10.42 -19.34
CA THR A 14 50.60 -10.26 -18.07
C THR A 14 52.04 -9.73 -18.30
N PHE A 15 52.66 -9.20 -17.24
CA PHE A 15 54.09 -8.90 -17.04
C PHE A 15 54.68 -7.62 -17.66
N ASN A 16 55.06 -6.66 -16.80
CA ASN A 16 56.48 -6.51 -16.45
C ASN A 16 56.71 -5.73 -15.15
N THR A 17 57.51 -6.33 -14.27
CA THR A 17 58.21 -5.76 -13.11
C THR A 17 59.53 -5.14 -13.57
N GLN A 18 59.91 -3.98 -13.02
CA GLN A 18 61.10 -3.78 -12.17
C GLN A 18 61.70 -2.35 -12.26
N GLU A 19 61.78 -1.72 -11.07
CA GLU A 19 62.71 -0.73 -10.48
C GLU A 19 63.49 0.28 -11.36
N HIS A 20 63.40 1.58 -10.99
CA HIS A 20 64.38 2.24 -10.11
C HIS A 20 63.89 3.64 -9.66
N ASP A 21 64.07 3.93 -8.36
CA ASP A 21 64.41 5.20 -7.68
C ASP A 21 63.76 6.53 -8.12
N SER A 22 63.42 7.50 -7.26
CA SER A 22 63.44 7.72 -5.81
C SER A 22 62.87 9.13 -5.64
N LEU A 23 62.11 9.39 -4.58
CA LEU A 23 62.11 10.63 -3.78
C LEU A 23 60.96 10.59 -2.78
N GLY A 24 61.35 10.88 -1.54
CA GLY A 24 60.64 10.57 -0.30
C GLY A 24 59.38 11.38 0.00
N GLY A 25 58.63 10.85 0.98
CA GLY A 25 57.55 11.57 1.65
C GLY A 25 56.63 10.62 2.40
N ARG A 26 57.00 10.25 3.62
CA ARG A 26 56.12 9.50 4.56
C ARG A 26 54.99 10.41 5.03
N GLU A 27 53.74 9.97 4.91
CA GLU A 27 52.69 10.35 5.86
C GLU A 27 52.23 9.11 6.63
N GLN A 28 52.50 9.14 7.94
CA GLN A 28 52.03 8.15 8.90
C GLN A 28 50.66 8.55 9.43
N HIS A 29 49.78 7.57 9.39
CA HIS A 29 48.49 7.50 10.05
C HIS A 29 48.64 7.64 11.58
N LEU A 30 47.92 8.57 12.21
CA LEU A 30 47.77 8.60 13.66
C LEU A 30 46.30 8.80 14.07
N ARG A 31 45.88 7.81 14.87
CA ARG A 31 44.57 7.51 15.41
C ARG A 31 44.42 8.28 16.74
N LEU A 32 43.41 9.12 16.90
CA LEU A 32 43.14 9.81 18.17
C LEU A 32 42.31 8.93 19.11
N LYS A 33 42.72 8.89 20.39
CA LYS A 33 42.14 8.16 21.52
C LYS A 33 41.43 9.15 22.47
N GLU A 34 40.48 8.62 23.23
CA GLU A 34 39.50 9.24 24.14
C GLU A 34 40.05 10.25 25.18
N GLU A 35 39.20 11.21 25.56
CA GLU A 35 39.39 12.20 26.63
C GLU A 35 38.95 11.63 28.00
N GLU A 36 39.81 11.73 29.03
CA GLU A 36 39.46 11.47 30.44
C GLU A 36 39.21 12.79 31.20
N MET A 37 38.14 12.83 31.99
CA MET A 37 37.71 13.98 32.80
C MET A 37 37.84 13.64 34.30
N ASN A 38 38.56 14.45 35.08
CA ASN A 38 38.69 14.27 36.53
C ASN A 38 38.53 15.61 37.27
N GLY A 39 37.29 15.90 37.71
CA GLY A 39 36.96 17.12 38.46
C GLY A 39 37.15 18.42 37.68
N ASP A 40 37.36 19.54 38.40
CA ASP A 40 37.41 20.90 37.82
C ASP A 40 38.76 21.28 37.17
N LYS A 41 39.50 20.33 36.58
CA LYS A 41 40.72 20.62 35.81
C LYS A 41 40.79 19.82 34.51
N VAL A 42 41.14 20.52 33.42
CA VAL A 42 41.40 19.93 32.10
C VAL A 42 42.90 19.94 31.84
N TYR A 43 43.45 18.81 31.37
CA TYR A 43 44.85 18.65 30.99
C TYR A 43 44.99 18.42 29.49
N PHE A 44 45.88 19.14 28.83
CA PHE A 44 46.25 18.90 27.42
C PHE A 44 47.65 18.31 27.34
N HIS A 45 47.81 17.25 26.54
CA HIS A 45 49.10 16.62 26.29
C HIS A 45 49.42 16.67 24.79
N THR A 46 50.62 17.14 24.45
CA THR A 46 51.28 16.87 23.17
C THR A 46 52.72 16.47 23.46
N ASP A 47 53.37 15.78 22.51
CA ASP A 47 54.56 14.91 22.66
C ASP A 47 55.84 15.50 23.30
N ASN A 48 55.81 16.69 23.92
CA ASN A 48 56.79 16.99 24.97
C ASN A 48 56.44 18.07 26.03
N GLN A 49 55.21 18.55 26.20
CA GLN A 49 54.85 19.46 27.31
C GLN A 49 53.39 19.33 27.76
N SER A 50 53.15 19.53 29.07
CA SER A 50 51.82 19.59 29.69
C SER A 50 51.53 20.97 30.27
N VAL A 51 50.32 21.50 30.01
CA VAL A 51 49.86 22.80 30.53
C VAL A 51 48.54 22.58 31.27
N SER A 52 48.40 23.19 32.46
CA SER A 52 47.17 23.19 33.25
C SER A 52 46.70 24.62 33.52
N LEU A 53 45.40 24.85 33.47
CA LEU A 53 44.76 26.13 33.79
C LEU A 53 43.86 25.95 35.03
N GLN A 54 44.01 26.83 36.01
CA GLN A 54 43.22 26.85 37.24
C GLN A 54 42.42 28.16 37.32
N PRO A 55 41.13 28.14 37.69
CA PRO A 55 40.40 29.36 37.99
C PRO A 55 40.71 29.81 39.42
N GLY A 56 41.33 30.99 39.57
CA GLY A 56 41.61 31.60 40.87
C GLY A 56 40.34 32.19 41.47
N GLY A 57 39.90 31.63 42.59
CA GLY A 57 38.80 32.13 43.42
C GLY A 57 39.16 33.42 44.14
N VAL A 58 38.12 34.23 44.34
CA VAL A 58 38.09 35.43 45.17
C VAL A 58 38.05 35.00 46.63
N ASP A 59 39.02 35.45 47.44
CA ASP A 59 38.89 35.46 48.89
C ASP A 59 39.32 36.81 49.46
N SER A 60 38.47 37.33 50.34
CA SER A 60 38.61 38.59 51.07
C SER A 60 39.17 38.31 52.46
N MET A 61 40.20 39.06 52.90
CA MET A 61 40.33 39.52 54.29
C MET A 61 41.46 40.57 54.42
N GLU A 62 41.02 41.81 54.57
CA GLU A 62 41.35 42.75 55.66
C GLU A 62 42.75 42.67 56.32
N VAL A 63 43.51 43.77 56.27
CA VAL A 63 43.98 44.57 57.44
C VAL A 63 45.05 45.62 57.02
N ALA A 64 44.86 46.83 57.57
CA ALA A 64 45.76 47.99 57.73
C ALA A 64 45.89 49.03 56.58
N PRO A 65 45.44 50.28 56.80
CA PRO A 65 45.69 51.40 55.90
C PRO A 65 46.97 52.14 56.29
N THR A 66 47.95 52.21 55.40
CA THR A 66 49.14 53.08 55.55
C THR A 66 49.22 54.10 54.42
N ARG A 67 48.45 55.17 54.60
CA ARG A 67 48.77 56.59 54.32
C ARG A 67 49.87 56.87 53.26
N PRO A 68 49.56 57.44 52.08
CA PRO A 68 50.48 58.30 51.38
C PRO A 68 50.41 59.69 52.01
N ARG A 69 51.51 60.09 52.65
CA ARG A 69 51.69 61.44 53.22
C ARG A 69 51.55 62.49 52.10
N MET A 70 50.65 63.45 52.34
CA MET A 70 50.61 64.76 51.70
C MET A 70 52.01 65.28 51.39
N THR A 71 52.31 65.52 50.11
CA THR A 71 53.46 66.31 49.68
C THR A 71 53.20 67.79 49.95
N ARG A 72 53.22 68.17 51.24
CA ARG A 72 53.32 69.55 51.75
C ARG A 72 54.72 70.16 51.48
N LEU A 73 55.32 69.87 50.32
CA LEU A 73 56.64 70.40 49.95
C LEU A 73 56.63 71.23 48.65
N ILE A 74 55.55 71.18 47.86
CA ILE A 74 55.46 71.92 46.59
C ILE A 74 54.65 73.23 46.74
N GLN A 75 53.69 73.29 47.67
CA GLN A 75 53.01 74.55 48.01
C GLN A 75 53.83 75.46 48.96
N ALA A 76 54.76 74.91 49.75
CA ALA A 76 55.63 75.71 50.63
C ALA A 76 56.80 76.37 49.88
N THR A 77 57.30 75.74 48.82
CA THR A 77 58.40 76.28 48.00
C THR A 77 57.95 77.42 47.09
N LEU A 78 56.72 77.36 46.54
CA LEU A 78 56.15 78.48 45.78
C LEU A 78 55.79 79.69 46.65
N ALA A 79 55.37 79.46 47.91
CA ALA A 79 55.11 80.55 48.86
C ALA A 79 56.41 81.23 49.35
N CYS A 80 57.50 80.47 49.57
CA CYS A 80 58.80 81.05 49.97
C CYS A 80 59.48 81.88 48.87
N ILE A 81 59.30 81.54 47.59
CA ILE A 81 59.84 82.32 46.46
C ILE A 81 59.05 83.62 46.25
N ALA A 82 57.72 83.59 46.42
CA ALA A 82 56.90 84.80 46.37
C ALA A 82 57.18 85.76 47.54
N VAL A 83 57.41 85.25 48.76
CA VAL A 83 57.74 86.07 49.93
C VAL A 83 59.16 86.64 49.85
N THR A 84 60.14 85.93 49.27
CA THR A 84 61.50 86.46 49.07
C THR A 84 61.56 87.52 47.97
N ILE A 85 60.82 87.38 46.87
CA ILE A 85 60.75 88.40 45.82
C ILE A 85 60.03 89.67 46.32
N VAL A 86 58.98 89.53 47.12
CA VAL A 86 58.28 90.68 47.73
C VAL A 86 59.13 91.34 48.84
N PHE A 87 59.88 90.57 49.63
CA PHE A 87 60.78 91.14 50.64
C PHE A 87 62.01 91.82 49.99
N SER A 88 62.52 91.31 48.87
CA SER A 88 63.60 91.96 48.10
C SER A 88 63.14 93.23 47.38
N LEU A 89 61.90 93.28 46.88
CA LEU A 89 61.33 94.50 46.27
C LEU A 89 60.92 95.56 47.31
N VAL A 90 60.56 95.16 48.54
CA VAL A 90 60.24 96.10 49.63
C VAL A 90 61.50 96.64 50.32
N VAL A 91 62.60 95.87 50.37
CA VAL A 91 63.91 96.36 50.86
C VAL A 91 64.58 97.32 49.86
N LEU A 92 64.26 97.24 48.56
CA LEU A 92 64.67 98.22 47.56
C LEU A 92 63.84 99.52 47.57
N LEU A 93 62.76 99.59 48.35
CA LEU A 93 61.88 100.77 48.42
C LEU A 93 61.80 101.45 49.81
N VAL A 94 62.45 100.93 50.87
CA VAL A 94 62.30 101.46 52.26
C VAL A 94 63.62 101.54 53.06
N VAL A 95 64.73 101.99 52.45
CA VAL A 95 65.93 102.53 53.13
C VAL A 95 66.70 103.34 52.07
N ASP A 96 67.02 104.62 52.12
CA ASP A 96 66.72 105.77 52.97
C ASP A 96 67.05 106.99 52.05
N PRO A 97 66.35 108.13 52.16
CA PRO A 97 66.34 109.19 51.16
C PRO A 97 67.46 110.20 51.41
N HIS A 98 68.54 110.13 50.63
CA HIS A 98 69.51 111.22 50.57
C HIS A 98 70.12 111.31 49.17
N HIS A 99 69.53 112.15 48.31
CA HIS A 99 70.24 113.17 47.54
C HIS A 99 69.26 114.02 46.72
N TYR A 100 68.63 114.99 47.38
CA TYR A 100 68.38 116.30 46.78
C TYR A 100 69.29 117.27 47.54
N GLY A 101 70.26 117.88 46.86
CA GLY A 101 71.18 118.85 47.47
C GLY A 101 72.64 118.40 47.59
N ARG A 102 73.31 118.22 46.44
CA ARG A 102 74.70 118.71 46.28
C ARG A 102 74.98 118.97 44.79
N VAL A 103 74.22 119.91 44.22
CA VAL A 103 74.36 120.41 42.83
C VAL A 103 75.21 121.69 42.78
N ALA A 104 75.96 122.03 43.84
CA ALA A 104 76.72 123.28 43.89
C ALA A 104 78.26 123.14 43.93
N GLU A 105 78.81 121.92 43.93
CA GLU A 105 80.29 121.72 44.00
C GLU A 105 80.82 120.68 42.99
N LEU A 106 79.97 120.19 42.08
CA LEU A 106 80.33 119.27 41.00
C LEU A 106 80.10 119.90 39.62
N GLN A 107 80.07 121.23 39.57
CA GLN A 107 79.84 122.02 38.36
C GLN A 107 81.11 122.71 37.83
N GLU A 108 82.17 122.84 38.64
CA GLU A 108 83.48 123.34 38.17
C GLU A 108 84.41 122.24 37.65
N THR A 109 84.26 120.99 38.12
CA THR A 109 85.05 119.84 37.62
C THR A 109 84.43 119.19 36.37
N PHE A 110 83.11 119.30 36.17
CA PHE A 110 82.44 118.82 34.96
C PHE A 110 82.59 119.78 33.76
N GLN A 111 82.78 121.09 34.00
CA GLN A 111 83.16 122.06 32.95
C GLN A 111 84.59 121.85 32.45
N MET A 112 85.50 121.34 33.30
CA MET A 112 86.86 120.98 32.90
C MET A 112 86.93 119.65 32.12
N PHE A 113 86.07 118.67 32.43
CA PHE A 113 86.01 117.39 31.72
C PHE A 113 85.18 117.46 30.42
N LYS A 114 84.13 118.30 30.38
CA LYS A 114 83.35 118.59 29.17
C LYS A 114 84.17 119.32 28.11
N GLY A 115 85.08 120.23 28.52
CA GLY A 115 86.07 120.84 27.64
C GLY A 115 87.12 119.87 27.07
N HIS A 116 87.23 118.65 27.61
CA HIS A 116 88.12 117.59 27.10
C HIS A 116 87.38 116.53 26.26
N VAL A 117 86.08 116.34 26.50
CA VAL A 117 85.21 115.44 25.70
C VAL A 117 84.67 116.14 24.44
N GLU A 118 84.46 117.47 24.46
CA GLU A 118 84.05 118.25 23.27
C GLU A 118 85.21 118.53 22.29
N ASN A 119 86.44 118.16 22.62
CA ASN A 119 87.61 118.25 21.73
C ASN A 119 88.15 116.88 21.27
N SER A 120 87.40 115.80 21.51
CA SER A 120 87.70 114.48 20.96
C SER A 120 86.51 114.02 20.12
N SER A 121 86.60 114.22 18.80
CA SER A 121 85.67 113.69 17.79
C SER A 121 85.51 112.15 17.86
N THR A 122 86.33 111.47 18.65
CA THR A 122 86.35 110.01 18.82
C THR A 122 85.26 109.53 19.80
N CYS A 123 84.98 110.27 20.89
CA CYS A 123 84.09 109.78 21.96
C CYS A 123 82.58 109.86 21.62
N SER A 124 82.14 110.91 20.91
CA SER A 124 80.75 111.01 20.43
C SER A 124 80.41 109.94 19.40
N VAL A 125 81.38 109.56 18.57
CA VAL A 125 81.22 108.54 17.52
C VAL A 125 81.10 107.14 18.13
N GLU A 126 81.83 106.83 19.20
CA GLU A 126 81.77 105.55 19.90
C GLU A 126 80.42 105.30 20.59
N VAL A 127 79.83 106.31 21.22
CA VAL A 127 78.50 106.19 21.87
C VAL A 127 77.40 106.02 20.82
N GLN A 128 77.45 106.77 19.71
CA GLN A 128 76.52 106.61 18.59
C GLN A 128 76.66 105.24 17.92
N MET A 129 77.90 104.74 17.79
CA MET A 129 78.18 103.40 17.28
C MET A 129 77.66 102.31 18.22
N LEU A 130 77.76 102.48 19.54
CA LEU A 130 77.18 101.58 20.53
C LEU A 130 75.65 101.58 20.49
N MET A 131 75.00 102.73 20.35
CA MET A 131 73.55 102.82 20.15
C MET A 131 73.10 102.10 18.88
N CYS A 132 73.80 102.30 17.75
CA CYS A 132 73.52 101.54 16.53
C CYS A 132 73.72 100.02 16.72
N ARG A 133 74.68 99.58 17.54
CA ARG A 133 74.86 98.16 17.86
C ARG A 133 73.73 97.62 18.75
N VAL A 134 73.26 98.40 19.71
CA VAL A 134 72.11 98.05 20.56
C VAL A 134 70.83 97.99 19.73
N ASP A 135 70.60 98.94 18.83
CA ASP A 135 69.44 98.92 17.92
C ASP A 135 69.48 97.74 16.95
N ASN A 136 70.68 97.39 16.46
CA ASN A 136 70.89 96.19 15.65
C ASN A 136 70.60 94.91 16.45
N VAL A 137 71.06 94.83 17.71
CA VAL A 137 70.75 93.71 18.60
C VAL A 137 69.25 93.65 18.93
N SER A 138 68.61 94.79 19.16
CA SER A 138 67.16 94.89 19.39
C SER A 138 66.36 94.43 18.18
N SER A 139 66.77 94.83 16.97
CA SER A 139 66.18 94.38 15.70
C SER A 139 66.38 92.88 15.48
N GLN A 140 67.55 92.34 15.84
CA GLN A 140 67.82 90.89 15.81
C GLN A 140 66.95 90.13 16.83
N ILE A 141 66.72 90.68 18.02
CA ILE A 141 65.84 90.08 19.04
C ILE A 141 64.38 90.11 18.59
N GLN A 142 63.90 91.20 17.97
CA GLN A 142 62.55 91.26 17.40
C GLN A 142 62.38 90.28 16.25
N MET A 143 63.36 90.17 15.35
CA MET A 143 63.40 89.13 14.31
C MET A 143 63.36 87.72 14.90
N LEU A 144 64.14 87.46 15.96
CA LEU A 144 64.14 86.17 16.65
C LEU A 144 62.80 85.89 17.33
N GLY A 145 62.16 86.93 17.89
CA GLY A 145 60.80 86.86 18.43
C GLY A 145 59.78 86.47 17.36
N GLY A 146 59.82 87.10 16.19
CA GLY A 146 58.96 86.73 15.05
C GLY A 146 59.23 85.31 14.54
N HIS A 147 60.49 84.86 14.51
CA HIS A 147 60.83 83.48 14.17
C HIS A 147 60.28 82.49 15.21
N LEU A 148 60.30 82.83 16.49
CA LEU A 148 59.79 81.99 17.56
C LEU A 148 58.26 81.88 17.54
N GLU A 149 57.57 82.97 17.22
CA GLU A 149 56.11 82.96 17.02
C GLU A 149 55.70 82.08 15.83
N ASN A 150 56.43 82.18 14.70
CA ASN A 150 56.21 81.32 13.54
C ASN A 150 56.47 79.84 13.87
N ALA A 151 57.57 79.54 14.56
CA ALA A 151 57.87 78.17 14.99
C ALA A 151 56.81 77.62 15.95
N ASN A 152 56.24 78.47 16.81
CA ASN A 152 55.15 78.06 17.70
C ASN A 152 53.85 77.79 16.94
N ALA A 153 53.55 78.57 15.89
CA ALA A 153 52.43 78.31 14.99
C ALA A 153 52.60 76.99 14.23
N ASP A 154 53.80 76.71 13.72
CA ASP A 154 54.13 75.46 13.03
C ASP A 154 54.00 74.25 13.97
N ILE A 155 54.49 74.36 15.22
CA ILE A 155 54.34 73.31 16.25
C ILE A 155 52.86 73.03 16.52
N GLN A 156 52.03 74.08 16.60
CA GLN A 156 50.60 73.92 16.85
C GLN A 156 49.89 73.24 15.66
N MET A 157 50.26 73.59 14.42
CA MET A 157 49.75 72.92 13.21
C MET A 157 50.14 71.43 13.19
N VAL A 158 51.40 71.10 13.49
CA VAL A 158 51.87 69.71 13.58
C VAL A 158 51.12 68.94 14.66
N LYS A 159 50.82 69.57 15.80
CA LYS A 159 50.06 68.97 16.89
C LYS A 159 48.62 68.63 16.48
N ASP A 160 47.97 69.47 15.68
CA ASP A 160 46.62 69.23 15.22
C ASP A 160 46.58 68.15 14.12
N VAL A 161 47.56 68.12 13.20
CA VAL A 161 47.75 67.01 12.25
C VAL A 161 48.00 65.68 12.98
N LEU A 162 48.77 65.68 14.08
CA LEU A 162 49.03 64.48 14.87
C LEU A 162 47.76 63.95 15.57
N LYS A 163 46.85 64.84 15.99
CA LYS A 163 45.53 64.43 16.51
C LYS A 163 44.67 63.79 15.42
N GLU A 164 44.64 64.35 14.22
CA GLU A 164 43.93 63.75 13.09
C GLU A 164 44.50 62.37 12.73
N ALA A 165 45.83 62.22 12.72
CA ALA A 165 46.49 60.93 12.51
C ALA A 165 46.11 59.89 13.58
N SER A 166 45.97 60.30 14.84
CA SER A 166 45.53 59.42 15.94
C SER A 166 44.07 58.98 15.77
N SER A 167 43.20 59.86 15.28
CA SER A 167 41.79 59.56 14.95
C SER A 167 41.70 58.56 13.79
N LEU A 168 42.50 58.77 12.74
CA LEU A 168 42.58 57.89 11.58
C LEU A 168 43.13 56.50 11.95
N SER A 169 44.10 56.44 12.87
CA SER A 169 44.60 55.17 13.43
C SER A 169 43.50 54.40 14.16
N LEU A 170 42.67 55.08 14.96
CA LEU A 170 41.56 54.45 15.67
C LEU A 170 40.50 53.91 14.71
N GLN A 171 40.14 54.69 13.67
CA GLN A 171 39.25 54.22 12.60
C GLN A 171 39.83 53.01 11.86
N THR A 172 41.12 53.04 11.51
CA THR A 172 41.80 51.91 10.85
C THR A 172 41.77 50.64 11.71
N GLN A 173 41.90 50.79 13.04
CA GLN A 173 41.80 49.67 13.97
C GLN A 173 40.37 49.12 14.06
N MET A 174 39.35 49.99 14.09
CA MET A 174 37.95 49.55 14.04
C MET A 174 37.62 48.81 12.73
N PHE A 175 38.09 49.33 11.59
CA PHE A 175 37.92 48.64 10.30
C PHE A 175 38.62 47.28 10.29
N ARG A 176 39.81 47.16 10.89
CA ARG A 176 40.52 45.88 11.02
C ARG A 176 39.72 44.87 11.84
N SER A 177 39.20 45.25 13.00
CA SER A 177 38.38 44.36 13.82
C SER A 177 37.08 43.97 13.12
N SER A 178 36.45 44.90 12.39
CA SER A 178 35.26 44.59 11.60
C SER A 178 35.56 43.64 10.43
N LEU A 179 36.74 43.76 9.81
CA LEU A 179 37.20 42.86 8.75
C LEU A 179 37.53 41.46 9.29
N GLU A 180 38.15 41.38 10.47
CA GLU A 180 38.41 40.11 11.16
C GLU A 180 37.09 39.39 11.51
N GLY A 181 36.09 40.14 12.01
CA GLY A 181 34.75 39.61 12.27
C GLY A 181 34.05 39.11 11.00
N ALA A 182 34.10 39.88 9.91
CA ALA A 182 33.57 39.46 8.62
C ALA A 182 34.27 38.20 8.08
N ASN A 183 35.59 38.11 8.24
CA ASN A 183 36.35 36.93 7.82
C ASN A 183 35.98 35.68 8.65
N ALA A 184 35.74 35.82 9.95
CA ALA A 184 35.28 34.71 10.78
C ALA A 184 33.90 34.17 10.35
N GLU A 185 32.95 35.07 10.04
CA GLU A 185 31.63 34.67 9.51
C GLU A 185 31.74 34.01 8.13
N ILE A 186 32.62 34.51 7.24
CA ILE A 186 32.89 33.85 5.95
C ILE A 186 33.40 32.41 6.16
N GLN A 187 34.31 32.17 7.12
CA GLN A 187 34.78 30.81 7.40
C GLN A 187 33.67 29.91 7.97
N LYS A 188 32.80 30.45 8.82
CA LYS A 188 31.65 29.73 9.36
C LYS A 188 30.64 29.36 8.26
N LEU A 189 30.35 30.28 7.35
CA LEU A 189 29.51 30.03 6.17
C LEU A 189 30.13 28.99 5.24
N LYS A 190 31.45 29.03 5.05
CA LYS A 190 32.17 28.01 4.28
C LYS A 190 32.00 26.61 4.89
N GLY A 191 32.19 26.48 6.21
CA GLY A 191 31.97 25.21 6.91
C GLY A 191 30.52 24.73 6.85
N ALA A 192 29.55 25.64 6.90
CA ALA A 192 28.13 25.30 6.72
C ALA A 192 27.85 24.81 5.29
N MET A 193 28.45 25.43 4.28
CA MET A 193 28.33 25.04 2.88
C MET A 193 28.94 23.65 2.62
N GLU A 194 30.09 23.34 3.21
CA GLU A 194 30.71 22.01 3.13
C GLU A 194 29.81 20.92 3.74
N LYS A 195 29.19 21.20 4.91
CA LYS A 195 28.20 20.29 5.52
C LYS A 195 26.95 20.13 4.65
N ALA A 196 26.46 21.20 4.04
CA ALA A 196 25.32 21.15 3.13
C ALA A 196 25.64 20.31 1.89
N ASN A 197 26.84 20.44 1.33
CA ASN A 197 27.31 19.63 0.20
C ASN A 197 27.45 18.14 0.56
N ALA A 198 27.95 17.84 1.76
CA ALA A 198 28.03 16.47 2.27
C ALA A 198 26.63 15.86 2.45
N LEU A 199 25.70 16.61 3.05
CA LEU A 199 24.30 16.18 3.22
C LEU A 199 23.63 15.97 1.85
N ASN A 200 23.82 16.88 0.89
CA ASN A 200 23.31 16.73 -0.47
C ASN A 200 23.86 15.46 -1.15
N SER A 201 25.15 15.17 -0.99
CA SER A 201 25.76 13.95 -1.53
C SER A 201 25.18 12.68 -0.89
N GLN A 202 24.94 12.72 0.43
CA GLN A 202 24.29 11.63 1.16
C GLN A 202 22.84 11.42 0.69
N THR A 203 22.07 12.50 0.53
CA THR A 203 20.71 12.46 0.01
C THR A 203 20.68 11.88 -1.41
N GLN A 204 21.59 12.30 -2.29
CA GLN A 204 21.71 11.74 -3.64
C GLN A 204 22.03 10.24 -3.63
N SER A 205 22.95 9.80 -2.76
CA SER A 205 23.28 8.39 -2.61
C SER A 205 22.08 7.58 -2.12
N PHE A 206 21.35 8.09 -1.12
CA PHE A 206 20.16 7.44 -0.58
C PHE A 206 19.05 7.32 -1.64
N LEU A 207 18.78 8.40 -2.37
CA LEU A 207 17.80 8.41 -3.46
C LEU A 207 18.19 7.43 -4.56
N LYS A 208 19.49 7.35 -4.91
CA LYS A 208 20.00 6.39 -5.88
C LYS A 208 19.79 4.94 -5.41
N SER A 209 20.16 4.61 -4.17
CA SER A 209 19.96 3.24 -3.64
C SER A 209 18.48 2.87 -3.53
N SER A 210 17.64 3.83 -3.15
CA SER A 210 16.20 3.61 -3.09
C SER A 210 15.62 3.36 -4.48
N LEU A 211 16.05 4.12 -5.49
CA LEU A 211 15.62 3.94 -6.88
C LEU A 211 16.08 2.61 -7.47
N GLU A 212 17.32 2.19 -7.19
CA GLU A 212 17.86 0.88 -7.59
C GLU A 212 17.06 -0.27 -6.95
N SER A 213 16.71 -0.15 -5.66
CA SER A 213 15.86 -1.13 -4.97
C SER A 213 14.47 -1.22 -5.58
N THR A 214 13.78 -0.09 -5.78
CA THR A 214 12.46 -0.07 -6.41
C THR A 214 12.50 -0.61 -7.84
N THR A 215 13.58 -0.35 -8.57
CA THR A 215 13.77 -0.91 -9.92
C THR A 215 13.90 -2.43 -9.87
N ALA A 216 14.67 -2.98 -8.92
CA ALA A 216 14.79 -4.42 -8.74
C ALA A 216 13.44 -5.08 -8.38
N ASP A 217 12.67 -4.44 -7.49
CA ASP A 217 11.33 -4.92 -7.12
C ASP A 217 10.37 -4.94 -8.33
N LEU A 218 10.42 -3.90 -9.18
CA LEU A 218 9.64 -3.85 -10.42
C LEU A 218 10.04 -4.95 -11.42
N TYR A 219 11.34 -5.24 -11.55
CA TYR A 219 11.81 -6.34 -12.40
C TYR A 219 11.35 -7.70 -11.89
N MET A 220 11.35 -7.92 -10.57
CA MET A 220 10.84 -9.15 -9.96
C MET A 220 9.33 -9.29 -10.20
N LEU A 221 8.56 -8.22 -9.98
CA LEU A 221 7.12 -8.21 -10.22
C LEU A 221 6.78 -8.50 -11.70
N ASN A 222 7.54 -7.93 -12.63
CA ASN A 222 7.34 -8.19 -14.06
C ASN A 222 7.61 -9.66 -14.42
N ARG A 223 8.66 -10.26 -13.85
CA ARG A 223 8.94 -11.70 -14.04
C ARG A 223 7.81 -12.56 -13.47
N ASP A 224 7.30 -12.24 -12.28
CA ASP A 224 6.19 -12.99 -11.68
C ASP A 224 4.91 -12.86 -12.51
N LEU A 225 4.67 -11.68 -13.11
CA LEU A 225 3.56 -11.46 -14.03
C LEU A 225 3.71 -12.26 -15.32
N GLU A 226 4.91 -12.33 -15.90
CA GLU A 226 5.20 -13.18 -17.05
C GLU A 226 4.98 -14.66 -16.74
N ASN A 227 5.46 -15.13 -15.58
CA ASN A 227 5.24 -16.51 -15.11
C ASN A 227 3.75 -16.81 -14.98
N ALA A 228 2.98 -15.95 -14.30
CA ALA A 228 1.54 -16.11 -14.17
C ALA A 228 0.84 -16.14 -15.54
N ASN A 229 1.27 -15.31 -16.50
CA ASN A 229 0.74 -15.34 -17.85
C ASN A 229 1.04 -16.67 -18.56
N THR A 230 2.24 -17.24 -18.40
CA THR A 230 2.55 -18.57 -18.96
C THR A 230 1.69 -19.67 -18.35
N GLU A 231 1.45 -19.66 -17.04
CA GLU A 231 0.56 -20.61 -16.36
C GLU A 231 -0.88 -20.52 -16.89
N ILE A 232 -1.39 -19.30 -17.10
CA ILE A 232 -2.71 -19.06 -17.67
C ILE A 232 -2.81 -19.66 -19.09
N GLN A 233 -1.77 -19.52 -19.92
CA GLN A 233 -1.77 -20.12 -21.27
C GLN A 233 -1.78 -21.65 -21.21
N VAL A 234 -1.03 -22.26 -20.29
CA VAL A 234 -1.03 -23.72 -20.08
C VAL A 234 -2.42 -24.20 -19.64
N LEU A 235 -3.05 -23.50 -18.68
CA LEU A 235 -4.41 -23.82 -18.24
C LEU A 235 -5.43 -23.69 -19.37
N LYS A 236 -5.29 -22.66 -20.22
CA LYS A 236 -6.15 -22.48 -21.40
C LYS A 236 -6.01 -23.65 -22.37
N ALA A 237 -4.78 -24.06 -22.70
CA ALA A 237 -4.54 -25.21 -23.56
C ALA A 237 -5.10 -26.51 -22.95
N GLY A 238 -4.95 -26.71 -21.64
CA GLY A 238 -5.54 -27.83 -20.91
C GLY A 238 -7.06 -27.87 -21.00
N LEU A 239 -7.72 -26.71 -20.88
CA LEU A 239 -9.17 -26.58 -21.01
C LEU A 239 -9.65 -26.90 -22.43
N GLU A 240 -8.95 -26.42 -23.46
CA GLU A 240 -9.25 -26.72 -24.86
C GLU A 240 -9.15 -28.22 -25.14
N MET A 241 -8.11 -28.88 -24.61
CA MET A 241 -7.92 -30.33 -24.74
C MET A 241 -9.03 -31.12 -24.04
N ALA A 242 -9.39 -30.74 -22.81
CA ALA A 242 -10.48 -31.36 -22.06
C ALA A 242 -11.83 -31.20 -22.78
N ASN A 243 -12.09 -30.02 -23.35
CA ASN A 243 -13.30 -29.78 -24.14
C ASN A 243 -13.34 -30.66 -25.40
N THR A 244 -12.19 -30.83 -26.06
CA THR A 244 -12.07 -31.71 -27.24
C THR A 244 -12.33 -33.17 -26.87
N GLN A 245 -11.78 -33.65 -25.76
CA GLN A 245 -12.05 -34.99 -25.21
C GLN A 245 -13.53 -35.16 -24.84
N ALA A 246 -14.16 -34.18 -24.21
CA ALA A 246 -15.59 -34.22 -23.89
C ALA A 246 -16.44 -34.34 -25.16
N ARG A 247 -16.08 -33.63 -26.24
CA ARG A 247 -16.76 -33.72 -27.54
C ARG A 247 -16.61 -35.08 -28.20
N LEU A 248 -15.42 -35.69 -28.12
CA LEU A 248 -15.17 -37.06 -28.58
C LEU A 248 -15.99 -38.07 -27.78
N ALA A 249 -15.96 -37.98 -26.45
CA ALA A 249 -16.75 -38.85 -25.57
C ALA A 249 -18.25 -38.75 -25.89
N ASN A 250 -18.78 -37.54 -26.09
CA ASN A 250 -20.18 -37.33 -26.47
C ASN A 250 -20.52 -37.96 -27.84
N SER A 251 -19.59 -37.90 -28.80
CA SER A 251 -19.76 -38.53 -30.11
C SER A 251 -19.78 -40.06 -30.00
N SER A 252 -18.87 -40.64 -29.21
CA SER A 252 -18.87 -42.07 -28.89
C SER A 252 -20.16 -42.51 -28.20
N LEU A 253 -20.68 -41.68 -27.29
CA LEU A 253 -21.92 -41.96 -26.56
C LEU A 253 -23.15 -41.92 -27.49
N LYS A 254 -23.19 -40.97 -28.44
CA LYS A 254 -24.21 -40.95 -29.50
C LYS A 254 -24.15 -42.22 -30.36
N ASN A 255 -22.96 -42.67 -30.74
CA ASN A 255 -22.78 -43.89 -31.52
C ASN A 255 -23.24 -45.13 -30.74
N ALA A 256 -22.85 -45.25 -29.47
CA ALA A 256 -23.32 -46.33 -28.60
C ALA A 256 -24.85 -46.33 -28.48
N ASN A 257 -25.47 -45.15 -28.34
CA ASN A 257 -26.92 -45.03 -28.27
C ASN A 257 -27.61 -45.47 -29.57
N ALA A 258 -27.03 -45.15 -30.73
CA ALA A 258 -27.51 -45.62 -32.02
C ALA A 258 -27.43 -47.15 -32.14
N GLN A 259 -26.32 -47.77 -31.67
CA GLN A 259 -26.18 -49.22 -31.65
C GLN A 259 -27.21 -49.89 -30.72
N ILE A 260 -27.49 -49.29 -29.55
CA ILE A 260 -28.53 -49.78 -28.63
C ILE A 260 -29.90 -49.77 -29.30
N LEU A 261 -30.23 -48.73 -30.07
CA LEU A 261 -31.51 -48.67 -30.81
C LEU A 261 -31.60 -49.78 -31.87
N ILE A 262 -30.51 -50.05 -32.58
CA ILE A 262 -30.45 -51.17 -33.54
C ILE A 262 -30.68 -52.51 -32.83
N LEU A 263 -29.96 -52.76 -31.73
CA LEU A 263 -30.11 -53.97 -30.93
C LEU A 263 -31.53 -54.15 -30.40
N ARG A 264 -32.20 -53.06 -30.01
CA ARG A 264 -33.60 -53.10 -29.57
C ARG A 264 -34.52 -53.56 -30.72
N GLY A 265 -34.33 -53.05 -31.93
CA GLY A 265 -35.07 -53.51 -33.10
C GLY A 265 -34.83 -54.99 -33.40
N SER A 266 -33.60 -55.48 -33.27
CA SER A 266 -33.30 -56.91 -33.39
C SER A 266 -34.00 -57.75 -32.31
N LEU A 267 -34.10 -57.25 -31.08
CA LEU A 267 -34.80 -57.93 -30.00
C LEU A 267 -36.31 -58.03 -30.25
N GLU A 268 -36.93 -57.00 -30.84
CA GLU A 268 -38.33 -57.05 -31.27
C GLU A 268 -38.55 -58.15 -32.32
N SER A 269 -37.65 -58.28 -33.31
CA SER A 269 -37.71 -59.36 -34.30
C SER A 269 -37.60 -60.76 -33.67
N VAL A 270 -36.76 -60.92 -32.63
CA VAL A 270 -36.66 -62.18 -31.88
C VAL A 270 -37.96 -62.49 -31.13
N ASN A 271 -38.64 -61.47 -30.60
CA ASN A 271 -39.93 -61.67 -29.94
C ASN A 271 -41.02 -62.11 -30.94
N ASP A 272 -41.03 -61.55 -32.15
CA ASP A 272 -41.92 -61.99 -33.23
C ASP A 272 -41.64 -63.44 -33.65
N LEU A 273 -40.36 -63.80 -33.81
CA LEU A 273 -39.95 -65.18 -34.08
C LEU A 273 -40.36 -66.15 -32.96
N ARG A 274 -40.34 -65.72 -31.70
CA ARG A 274 -40.83 -66.51 -30.57
C ARG A 274 -42.33 -66.73 -30.66
N ALA A 275 -43.09 -65.68 -30.98
CA ALA A 275 -44.54 -65.78 -31.17
C ALA A 275 -44.88 -66.74 -32.33
N GLN A 276 -44.17 -66.63 -33.45
CA GLN A 276 -44.33 -67.56 -34.59
C GLN A 276 -44.00 -69.01 -34.21
N ASN A 277 -42.92 -69.24 -33.47
CA ASN A 277 -42.59 -70.59 -32.96
C ASN A 277 -43.68 -71.14 -32.05
N GLN A 278 -44.30 -70.31 -31.23
CA GLN A 278 -45.40 -70.74 -30.35
C GLN A 278 -46.63 -71.15 -31.14
N VAL A 279 -46.98 -70.40 -32.20
CA VAL A 279 -48.05 -70.78 -33.14
C VAL A 279 -47.73 -72.11 -33.82
N LEU A 280 -46.52 -72.27 -34.35
CA LEU A 280 -46.08 -73.54 -34.97
C LEU A 280 -46.18 -74.71 -33.99
N ARG A 281 -45.83 -74.51 -32.72
CA ARG A 281 -45.94 -75.54 -31.68
C ARG A 281 -47.39 -75.95 -31.44
N SER A 282 -48.30 -75.00 -31.33
CA SER A 282 -49.73 -75.28 -31.21
C SER A 282 -50.31 -75.98 -32.44
N SER A 283 -49.87 -75.60 -33.65
CA SER A 283 -50.25 -76.31 -34.87
C SER A 283 -49.72 -77.75 -34.90
N LEU A 284 -48.50 -77.98 -34.41
CA LEU A 284 -47.92 -79.32 -34.31
C LEU A 284 -48.65 -80.18 -33.28
N GLU A 285 -49.06 -79.61 -32.14
CA GLU A 285 -49.90 -80.27 -31.14
C GLU A 285 -51.26 -80.66 -31.73
N GLY A 286 -51.88 -79.76 -32.50
CA GLY A 286 -53.13 -80.04 -33.24
C GLY A 286 -52.97 -81.17 -34.25
N ALA A 287 -51.94 -81.11 -35.11
CA ALA A 287 -51.65 -82.16 -36.08
C ALA A 287 -51.37 -83.51 -35.40
N ASN A 288 -50.70 -83.51 -34.24
CA ASN A 288 -50.48 -84.73 -33.48
C ASN A 288 -51.79 -85.30 -32.91
N ALA A 289 -52.71 -84.45 -32.44
CA ALA A 289 -54.04 -84.89 -32.00
C ALA A 289 -54.84 -85.52 -33.16
N ASP A 290 -54.81 -84.91 -34.35
CA ASP A 290 -55.45 -85.44 -35.55
C ASP A 290 -54.86 -86.81 -35.95
N ILE A 291 -53.53 -86.96 -35.87
CA ILE A 291 -52.86 -88.25 -36.10
C ILE A 291 -53.33 -89.31 -35.10
N GLN A 292 -53.46 -88.97 -33.81
CA GLN A 292 -53.98 -89.92 -32.81
C GLN A 292 -55.43 -90.31 -33.08
N GLN A 293 -56.26 -89.35 -33.51
CA GLN A 293 -57.64 -89.62 -33.89
C GLN A 293 -57.71 -90.56 -35.10
N LEU A 294 -56.94 -90.28 -36.17
CA LEU A 294 -56.85 -91.15 -37.34
C LEU A 294 -56.35 -92.55 -36.98
N LYS A 295 -55.38 -92.65 -36.08
CA LYS A 295 -54.90 -93.94 -35.56
C LYS A 295 -56.03 -94.73 -34.86
N GLY A 296 -56.84 -94.06 -34.04
CA GLY A 296 -58.02 -94.66 -33.41
C GLY A 296 -59.07 -95.11 -34.42
N SER A 297 -59.36 -94.27 -35.43
CA SER A 297 -60.26 -94.64 -36.54
C SER A 297 -59.76 -95.86 -37.31
N LEU A 298 -58.46 -95.92 -37.61
CA LEU A 298 -57.85 -97.06 -38.31
C LEU A 298 -57.92 -98.36 -37.48
N GLN A 299 -57.73 -98.27 -36.16
CA GLN A 299 -57.92 -99.42 -35.26
C GLN A 299 -59.37 -99.94 -35.32
N ASN A 300 -60.35 -99.04 -35.27
CA ASN A 300 -61.75 -99.42 -35.40
C ASN A 300 -62.05 -100.06 -36.76
N THR A 301 -61.48 -99.54 -37.85
CA THR A 301 -61.61 -100.14 -39.19
C THR A 301 -60.99 -101.54 -39.24
N ASN A 302 -59.83 -101.75 -38.62
CA ASN A 302 -59.21 -103.07 -38.55
C ASN A 302 -60.06 -104.07 -37.74
N THR A 303 -60.67 -103.62 -36.64
CA THR A 303 -61.64 -104.44 -35.87
C THR A 303 -62.88 -104.77 -36.70
N LEU A 304 -63.41 -103.81 -37.45
CA LEU A 304 -64.57 -104.04 -38.33
C LEU A 304 -64.21 -105.01 -39.47
N ASN A 305 -63.01 -104.89 -40.03
CA ASN A 305 -62.51 -105.79 -41.07
C ASN A 305 -62.35 -107.22 -40.54
N SER A 306 -61.82 -107.41 -39.33
CA SER A 306 -61.72 -108.75 -38.72
C SER A 306 -63.10 -109.34 -38.39
N GLN A 307 -64.04 -108.53 -37.91
CA GLN A 307 -65.44 -108.94 -37.71
C GLN A 307 -66.11 -109.37 -39.03
N THR A 308 -65.92 -108.58 -40.08
CA THR A 308 -66.45 -108.88 -41.43
C THR A 308 -65.84 -110.18 -41.98
N GLN A 309 -64.53 -110.37 -41.83
CA GLN A 309 -63.85 -111.58 -42.28
C GLN A 309 -64.32 -112.83 -41.51
N THR A 310 -64.60 -112.69 -40.20
CA THR A 310 -65.16 -113.76 -39.37
C THR A 310 -66.59 -114.11 -39.79
N PHE A 311 -67.41 -113.10 -40.10
CA PHE A 311 -68.77 -113.30 -40.62
C PHE A 311 -68.78 -113.99 -42.00
N ILE A 312 -67.90 -113.56 -42.92
CA ILE A 312 -67.75 -114.19 -44.24
C ILE A 312 -67.26 -115.63 -44.07
N GLN A 313 -66.28 -115.89 -43.20
CA GLN A 313 -65.77 -117.24 -42.95
C GLN A 313 -66.86 -118.15 -42.38
N GLY A 314 -67.62 -117.69 -41.38
CA GLY A 314 -68.75 -118.45 -40.82
C GLY A 314 -69.84 -118.74 -41.85
N SER A 315 -70.13 -117.79 -42.73
CA SER A 315 -71.08 -118.00 -43.84
C SER A 315 -70.54 -119.01 -44.87
N LEU A 316 -69.24 -118.96 -45.17
CA LEU A 316 -68.59 -119.89 -46.10
C LEU A 316 -68.52 -121.31 -45.53
N ASP A 317 -68.24 -121.45 -44.22
CA ASP A 317 -68.24 -122.74 -43.52
C ASP A 317 -69.64 -123.34 -43.47
N ASN A 318 -70.68 -122.51 -43.24
CA ASN A 318 -72.06 -122.95 -43.30
C ASN A 318 -72.45 -123.40 -44.72
N THR A 319 -72.07 -122.62 -45.74
CA THR A 319 -72.32 -122.98 -47.15
C THR A 319 -71.56 -124.26 -47.53
N SER A 320 -70.34 -124.44 -47.03
CA SER A 320 -69.53 -125.65 -47.22
C SER A 320 -70.20 -126.86 -46.57
N ALA A 321 -70.74 -126.72 -45.35
CA ALA A 321 -71.49 -127.76 -44.66
C ALA A 321 -72.78 -128.14 -45.42
N GLU A 322 -73.50 -127.16 -45.95
CA GLU A 322 -74.69 -127.39 -46.79
C GLU A 322 -74.33 -128.11 -48.10
N ILE A 323 -73.19 -127.78 -48.73
CA ILE A 323 -72.69 -128.48 -49.92
C ILE A 323 -72.25 -129.92 -49.59
N GLN A 324 -71.65 -130.18 -48.42
CA GLN A 324 -71.32 -131.53 -47.97
C GLN A 324 -72.58 -132.35 -47.68
N LEU A 325 -73.63 -131.73 -47.13
CA LEU A 325 -74.95 -132.37 -46.96
C LEU A 325 -75.59 -132.70 -48.31
N LEU A 326 -75.55 -131.77 -49.28
CA LEU A 326 -76.00 -132.00 -50.65
C LEU A 326 -75.19 -133.08 -51.37
N ARG A 327 -73.89 -133.18 -51.10
CA ARG A 327 -73.03 -134.27 -51.61
C ARG A 327 -73.44 -135.62 -51.02
N GLY A 328 -73.72 -135.68 -49.72
CA GLY A 328 -74.26 -136.88 -49.07
C GLY A 328 -75.64 -137.28 -49.63
N HIS A 329 -76.48 -136.30 -49.97
CA HIS A 329 -77.75 -136.56 -50.68
C HIS A 329 -77.53 -137.06 -52.11
N LEU A 330 -76.51 -136.60 -52.82
CA LEU A 330 -76.15 -137.04 -54.18
C LEU A 330 -75.51 -138.43 -54.21
N GLU A 331 -74.69 -138.78 -53.22
CA GLU A 331 -74.14 -140.14 -53.06
C GLU A 331 -75.27 -141.14 -52.75
N LYS A 332 -76.22 -140.76 -51.88
CA LYS A 332 -77.41 -141.56 -51.58
C LYS A 332 -78.38 -141.69 -52.76
N ALA A 333 -78.48 -140.65 -53.61
CA ALA A 333 -79.26 -140.69 -54.85
C ALA A 333 -78.60 -141.53 -55.96
N GLY A 334 -77.28 -141.77 -55.88
CA GLY A 334 -76.54 -142.67 -56.78
C GLY A 334 -76.81 -144.15 -56.48
N ASP A 335 -76.94 -144.51 -55.20
CA ASP A 335 -77.19 -145.90 -54.76
C ASP A 335 -78.64 -146.36 -54.96
N GLU A 336 -79.59 -145.43 -55.08
CA GLU A 336 -81.03 -145.73 -55.23
C GLU A 336 -81.51 -145.82 -56.70
N ILE A 337 -80.63 -145.57 -57.69
CA ILE A 337 -80.91 -145.70 -59.15
C ILE A 337 -80.35 -147.05 -59.69
N HIS A 338 -80.57 -148.13 -58.94
CA HIS A 338 -80.55 -149.49 -59.45
C HIS A 338 -81.66 -150.30 -58.76
N LEU A 339 -82.70 -150.64 -59.52
CA LEU A 339 -83.83 -151.53 -59.15
C LEU A 339 -84.87 -150.95 -58.16
N LEU A 340 -85.60 -149.91 -58.56
CA LEU A 340 -86.93 -149.97 -59.20
C LEU A 340 -88.07 -150.62 -58.38
N LYS A 341 -89.14 -149.81 -58.29
CA LYS A 341 -90.55 -150.20 -58.34
C LYS A 341 -91.15 -150.77 -57.04
N GLY A 342 -91.98 -149.97 -56.38
CA GLY A 342 -93.06 -150.52 -55.57
C GLY A 342 -93.59 -149.65 -54.43
N GLY A 343 -94.41 -148.66 -54.78
CA GLY A 343 -95.54 -148.28 -53.94
C GLY A 343 -95.33 -147.15 -52.91
N LEU A 344 -96.49 -146.62 -52.51
CA LEU A 344 -96.75 -145.78 -51.34
C LEU A 344 -96.69 -144.25 -51.53
N GLU A 345 -97.76 -143.76 -52.15
CA GLU A 345 -98.77 -142.87 -51.55
C GLU A 345 -98.58 -142.43 -50.08
N THR A 346 -99.00 -141.17 -49.81
CA THR A 346 -99.54 -140.67 -48.53
C THR A 346 -98.47 -140.15 -47.54
N VAL A 347 -98.13 -138.85 -47.64
CA VAL A 347 -98.75 -137.74 -46.86
C VAL A 347 -98.16 -137.76 -45.44
N THR A 348 -97.34 -136.81 -45.02
CA THR A 348 -97.68 -135.46 -44.49
C THR A 348 -96.45 -135.14 -43.60
N VAL A 349 -95.98 -133.92 -43.33
CA VAL A 349 -96.65 -132.80 -42.67
C VAL A 349 -95.64 -131.64 -42.73
N GLN A 350 -96.12 -130.49 -43.24
CA GLN A 350 -95.86 -129.10 -42.83
C GLN A 350 -94.40 -128.58 -42.87
N THR A 351 -94.08 -127.41 -43.42
CA THR A 351 -94.85 -126.16 -43.38
C THR A 351 -94.43 -125.25 -44.53
N ARG A 352 -95.35 -124.93 -45.43
CA ARG A 352 -95.37 -123.64 -46.12
C ARG A 352 -96.47 -122.82 -45.45
N GLU A 353 -96.07 -121.74 -44.81
CA GLU A 353 -96.77 -120.46 -44.95
C GLU A 353 -95.79 -119.35 -44.58
N ALA A 354 -95.10 -118.89 -45.62
CA ALA A 354 -94.67 -117.51 -45.66
C ALA A 354 -95.92 -116.62 -45.57
N ASN A 355 -95.72 -115.47 -44.91
CA ASN A 355 -96.60 -114.30 -44.88
C ASN A 355 -97.77 -114.32 -43.89
N ARG A 356 -97.47 -113.81 -42.69
CA ARG A 356 -98.24 -112.68 -42.15
C ARG A 356 -97.38 -111.82 -41.23
N CYS A 357 -97.18 -110.57 -41.64
CA CYS A 357 -96.76 -109.39 -40.85
C CYS A 357 -95.45 -109.51 -40.04
N LEU A 358 -94.36 -108.80 -40.34
CA LEU A 358 -94.28 -107.42 -40.88
C LEU A 358 -95.14 -106.41 -40.09
N GLU A 359 -95.32 -106.61 -38.78
CA GLU A 359 -95.88 -105.62 -37.84
C GLU A 359 -95.17 -105.64 -36.47
N GLN A 360 -93.84 -105.65 -36.46
CA GLN A 360 -93.11 -105.28 -35.24
C GLN A 360 -91.83 -104.49 -35.54
N THR A 361 -91.95 -103.65 -36.57
CA THR A 361 -90.98 -102.63 -36.98
C THR A 361 -91.57 -101.24 -36.73
N ASP A 362 -92.20 -101.04 -35.56
CA ASP A 362 -92.74 -99.73 -35.16
C ASP A 362 -92.44 -99.37 -33.69
N ALA A 363 -91.98 -100.33 -32.88
CA ALA A 363 -91.59 -100.06 -31.49
C ALA A 363 -90.13 -99.57 -31.31
N GLN A 364 -89.30 -99.56 -32.37
CA GLN A 364 -87.89 -99.16 -32.30
C GLN A 364 -87.58 -97.82 -33.00
N ILE A 365 -88.49 -97.29 -33.82
CA ILE A 365 -88.28 -96.03 -34.57
C ILE A 365 -88.66 -94.78 -33.73
N GLN A 366 -89.44 -94.94 -32.64
CA GLN A 366 -89.80 -93.85 -31.72
C GLN A 366 -88.72 -93.48 -30.70
N VAL A 367 -87.69 -94.32 -30.51
CA VAL A 367 -86.54 -94.02 -29.65
C VAL A 367 -85.52 -93.10 -30.35
N PHE A 368 -85.41 -93.18 -31.68
CA PHE A 368 -84.52 -92.31 -32.46
C PHE A 368 -85.08 -90.90 -32.70
N LYS A 369 -86.37 -90.66 -32.43
CA LYS A 369 -87.00 -89.35 -32.59
C LYS A 369 -86.82 -88.43 -31.37
N THR A 370 -86.74 -89.02 -30.16
CA THR A 370 -86.53 -88.31 -28.89
C THR A 370 -85.06 -87.96 -28.63
N GLU A 371 -84.11 -88.62 -29.30
CA GLU A 371 -82.69 -88.23 -29.34
C GLU A 371 -82.42 -87.05 -30.29
N LEU A 372 -83.26 -86.84 -31.32
CA LEU A 372 -83.08 -85.76 -32.30
C LEU A 372 -83.58 -84.40 -31.82
N GLU A 373 -84.52 -84.35 -30.87
CA GLU A 373 -84.96 -83.09 -30.22
C GLU A 373 -83.92 -82.53 -29.22
N LYS A 374 -83.02 -83.37 -28.70
CA LYS A 374 -81.87 -82.92 -27.90
C LYS A 374 -80.81 -82.20 -28.75
N ALA A 375 -80.75 -82.45 -30.06
CA ALA A 375 -79.82 -81.77 -30.97
C ALA A 375 -80.19 -80.29 -31.23
N ASN A 376 -81.48 -79.92 -31.10
CA ASN A 376 -81.93 -78.53 -31.23
C ASN A 376 -81.71 -77.69 -29.96
N ALA A 377 -81.72 -78.31 -28.77
CA ALA A 377 -81.32 -77.66 -27.51
C ALA A 377 -79.79 -77.42 -27.44
N LEU A 378 -79.00 -78.25 -28.11
CA LEU A 378 -77.55 -78.06 -28.24
C LEU A 378 -77.22 -76.86 -29.15
N ASN A 379 -78.00 -76.63 -30.21
CA ASN A 379 -77.79 -75.51 -31.14
C ASN A 379 -78.03 -74.15 -30.49
N SER A 380 -79.05 -74.02 -29.61
CA SER A 380 -79.30 -72.79 -28.85
C SER A 380 -78.24 -72.55 -27.76
N GLN A 381 -77.75 -73.60 -27.10
CA GLN A 381 -76.61 -73.49 -26.18
C GLN A 381 -75.30 -73.12 -26.90
N ILE A 382 -75.04 -73.67 -28.09
CA ILE A 382 -73.90 -73.30 -28.94
C ILE A 382 -74.00 -71.82 -29.35
N GLN A 383 -75.18 -71.29 -29.65
CA GLN A 383 -75.35 -69.86 -29.97
C GLN A 383 -75.08 -68.95 -28.75
N VAL A 384 -75.53 -69.33 -27.56
CA VAL A 384 -75.23 -68.59 -26.31
C VAL A 384 -73.74 -68.65 -25.98
N LEU A 385 -73.11 -69.83 -26.13
CA LEU A 385 -71.65 -70.00 -25.95
C LEU A 385 -70.87 -69.17 -26.97
N ASN A 386 -71.32 -69.10 -28.22
CA ASN A 386 -70.69 -68.30 -29.27
C ASN A 386 -70.87 -66.79 -29.02
N GLY A 387 -72.01 -66.38 -28.45
CA GLY A 387 -72.23 -65.02 -27.94
C GLY A 387 -71.29 -64.68 -26.78
N GLY A 388 -71.14 -65.59 -25.82
CA GLY A 388 -70.19 -65.49 -24.71
C GLY A 388 -68.74 -65.43 -25.20
N LEU A 389 -68.36 -66.25 -26.18
CA LEU A 389 -67.03 -66.28 -26.78
C LEU A 389 -66.72 -64.99 -27.53
N LYS A 390 -67.70 -64.42 -28.25
CA LYS A 390 -67.57 -63.10 -28.88
C LYS A 390 -67.40 -61.98 -27.85
N ASN A 391 -68.12 -62.05 -26.73
CA ASN A 391 -68.00 -61.04 -25.68
C ASN A 391 -66.65 -61.15 -24.96
N ALA A 392 -66.22 -62.37 -24.62
CA ALA A 392 -64.88 -62.64 -24.09
C ALA A 392 -63.77 -62.19 -25.05
N SER A 393 -63.93 -62.41 -26.36
CA SER A 393 -62.99 -61.91 -27.38
C SER A 393 -62.90 -60.38 -27.39
N ARG A 394 -64.02 -59.68 -27.21
CA ARG A 394 -64.08 -58.20 -27.13
C ARG A 394 -63.44 -57.67 -25.84
N GLU A 395 -63.66 -58.33 -24.72
CA GLU A 395 -63.01 -58.01 -23.45
C GLU A 395 -61.49 -58.26 -23.51
N ILE A 396 -61.06 -59.38 -24.10
CA ILE A 396 -59.64 -59.70 -24.31
C ILE A 396 -58.98 -58.65 -25.22
N GLN A 397 -59.64 -58.16 -26.27
CA GLN A 397 -59.11 -57.06 -27.07
C GLN A 397 -59.01 -55.75 -26.29
N THR A 398 -60.00 -55.45 -25.44
CA THR A 398 -59.99 -54.26 -24.58
C THR A 398 -58.86 -54.33 -23.55
N LEU A 399 -58.65 -55.50 -22.93
CA LEU A 399 -57.52 -55.79 -22.05
C LEU A 399 -56.17 -55.71 -22.78
N LYS A 400 -56.08 -56.21 -24.01
CA LYS A 400 -54.87 -56.12 -24.84
C LYS A 400 -54.51 -54.66 -25.15
N GLN A 401 -55.50 -53.82 -25.41
CA GLN A 401 -55.27 -52.38 -25.62
C GLN A 401 -54.90 -51.66 -24.31
N GLY A 402 -55.52 -52.04 -23.18
CA GLY A 402 -55.11 -51.60 -21.85
C GLY A 402 -53.65 -51.96 -21.51
N MET A 403 -53.22 -53.17 -21.84
CA MET A 403 -51.82 -53.62 -21.68
C MET A 403 -50.85 -52.82 -22.56
N LYS A 404 -51.21 -52.46 -23.80
CA LYS A 404 -50.36 -51.58 -24.63
C LYS A 404 -50.15 -50.21 -23.98
N ASN A 405 -51.19 -49.63 -23.39
CA ASN A 405 -51.09 -48.36 -22.69
C ASN A 405 -50.24 -48.49 -21.41
N ALA A 406 -50.33 -49.60 -20.68
CA ALA A 406 -49.49 -49.89 -19.52
C ALA A 406 -48.01 -50.05 -19.90
N VAL A 407 -47.70 -50.71 -21.02
CA VAL A 407 -46.33 -50.82 -21.56
C VAL A 407 -45.78 -49.45 -21.96
N ALA A 408 -46.60 -48.60 -22.59
CA ALA A 408 -46.22 -47.23 -22.93
C ALA A 408 -45.95 -46.40 -21.67
N LEU A 409 -46.75 -46.58 -20.60
CA LEU A 409 -46.54 -45.93 -19.31
C LEU A 409 -45.23 -46.38 -18.66
N TYR A 410 -44.94 -47.69 -18.68
CA TYR A 410 -43.68 -48.24 -18.17
C TYR A 410 -42.45 -47.65 -18.90
N SER A 411 -42.53 -47.49 -20.22
CA SER A 411 -41.45 -46.86 -21.00
C SER A 411 -41.21 -45.39 -20.64
N LYS A 412 -42.29 -44.64 -20.30
CA LYS A 412 -42.19 -43.26 -19.81
C LYS A 412 -41.56 -43.22 -18.42
N THR A 413 -41.95 -44.13 -17.52
CA THR A 413 -41.36 -44.23 -16.18
C THR A 413 -39.86 -44.51 -16.26
N GLN A 414 -39.43 -45.44 -17.13
CA GLN A 414 -38.00 -45.73 -17.35
C GLN A 414 -37.24 -44.51 -17.88
N THR A 415 -37.86 -43.72 -18.76
CA THR A 415 -37.26 -42.50 -19.32
C THR A 415 -37.11 -41.43 -18.24
N LEU A 416 -38.11 -41.29 -17.37
CA LEU A 416 -38.08 -40.38 -16.24
C LEU A 416 -36.99 -40.79 -15.23
N GLU A 417 -36.85 -42.08 -14.96
CA GLU A 417 -35.87 -42.63 -14.03
C GLU A 417 -34.42 -42.45 -14.53
N ASN A 418 -34.19 -42.65 -15.82
CA ASN A 418 -32.91 -42.33 -16.46
C ASN A 418 -32.60 -40.83 -16.41
N SER A 419 -33.62 -39.98 -16.61
CA SER A 419 -33.47 -38.53 -16.52
C SER A 419 -33.16 -38.08 -15.09
N LEU A 420 -33.78 -38.73 -14.09
CA LEU A 420 -33.52 -38.49 -12.67
C LEU A 420 -32.11 -38.94 -12.27
N GLN A 421 -31.63 -40.09 -12.75
CA GLN A 421 -30.25 -40.53 -12.55
C GLN A 421 -29.24 -39.55 -13.15
N LYS A 422 -29.52 -39.05 -14.37
CA LYS A 422 -28.67 -38.06 -15.02
C LYS A 422 -28.62 -36.75 -14.23
N ALA A 423 -29.78 -36.26 -13.78
CA ALA A 423 -29.86 -35.07 -12.93
C ALA A 423 -29.08 -35.26 -11.62
N ASN A 424 -29.19 -36.43 -10.97
CA ASN A 424 -28.43 -36.73 -9.76
C ASN A 424 -26.91 -36.77 -9.99
N ALA A 425 -26.44 -37.30 -11.12
CA ALA A 425 -25.03 -37.29 -11.48
C ALA A 425 -24.51 -35.86 -11.74
N GLU A 426 -25.33 -35.01 -12.36
CA GLU A 426 -25.03 -33.58 -12.55
C GLU A 426 -24.97 -32.83 -11.22
N ILE A 427 -25.91 -33.09 -10.32
CA ILE A 427 -25.92 -32.53 -8.96
C ILE A 427 -24.64 -32.91 -8.21
N GLN A 428 -24.18 -34.17 -8.29
CA GLN A 428 -22.93 -34.55 -7.65
C GLN A 428 -21.70 -33.93 -8.28
N ARG A 429 -21.65 -33.83 -9.62
CA ARG A 429 -20.58 -33.07 -10.28
C ARG A 429 -20.53 -31.61 -9.84
N LEU A 430 -21.68 -30.96 -9.69
CA LEU A 430 -21.74 -29.58 -9.20
C LEU A 430 -21.29 -29.49 -7.74
N LYS A 431 -21.64 -30.49 -6.92
CA LYS A 431 -21.20 -30.60 -5.53
C LYS A 431 -19.68 -30.81 -5.40
N ASP A 432 -19.09 -31.61 -6.28
CA ASP A 432 -17.64 -31.88 -6.31
C ASP A 432 -16.81 -30.70 -6.85
N ASN A 433 -17.43 -29.76 -7.58
CA ASN A 433 -16.81 -28.50 -8.00
C ASN A 433 -16.90 -27.39 -6.93
N LEU A 434 -17.77 -27.56 -5.93
CA LEU A 434 -17.97 -26.61 -4.83
C LEU A 434 -16.71 -26.35 -3.96
N PRO A 435 -15.81 -27.34 -3.71
CA PRO A 435 -14.54 -27.11 -3.01
C PRO A 435 -13.64 -26.11 -3.73
N GLY A 436 -13.58 -26.13 -5.06
CA GLY A 436 -12.80 -25.18 -5.85
C GLY A 436 -13.32 -23.74 -5.71
N ALA A 437 -14.65 -23.57 -5.70
CA ALA A 437 -15.28 -22.28 -5.41
C ALA A 437 -15.00 -21.82 -3.96
N ARG A 438 -15.00 -22.74 -2.99
CA ARG A 438 -14.66 -22.43 -1.58
C ARG A 438 -13.19 -22.03 -1.42
N THR A 439 -12.27 -22.70 -2.11
CA THR A 439 -10.86 -22.31 -2.15
C THR A 439 -10.67 -20.94 -2.77
N LEU A 440 -11.41 -20.61 -3.83
CA LEU A 440 -11.39 -19.29 -4.44
C LEU A 440 -11.93 -18.22 -3.47
N THR A 441 -13.04 -18.48 -2.78
CA THR A 441 -13.60 -17.58 -1.76
C THR A 441 -12.61 -17.32 -0.63
N ASN A 442 -11.90 -18.34 -0.15
CA ASN A 442 -10.89 -18.19 0.90
C ASN A 442 -9.71 -17.32 0.42
N LYS A 443 -9.22 -17.54 -0.82
CA LYS A 443 -8.16 -16.71 -1.41
C LYS A 443 -8.62 -15.26 -1.60
N ILE A 444 -9.88 -15.03 -1.99
CA ILE A 444 -10.45 -13.68 -2.09
C ILE A 444 -10.49 -13.02 -0.70
N GLN A 445 -10.91 -13.74 0.34
CA GLN A 445 -10.91 -13.22 1.72
C GLN A 445 -9.50 -12.89 2.22
N GLU A 446 -8.51 -13.71 1.89
CA GLU A 446 -7.10 -13.50 2.23
C GLU A 446 -6.55 -12.23 1.55
N VAL A 447 -6.78 -12.07 0.25
CA VAL A 447 -6.41 -10.86 -0.50
C VAL A 447 -7.13 -9.63 0.07
N GLN A 448 -8.41 -9.75 0.44
CA GLN A 448 -9.17 -8.66 1.04
C GLN A 448 -8.59 -8.24 2.41
N SER A 449 -8.12 -9.21 3.20
CA SER A 449 -7.44 -8.97 4.48
C SER A 449 -6.14 -8.19 4.27
N HIS A 450 -5.28 -8.64 3.35
CA HIS A 450 -4.05 -7.94 3.00
C HIS A 450 -4.30 -6.51 2.50
N LEU A 451 -5.34 -6.31 1.68
CA LEU A 451 -5.70 -4.97 1.18
C LEU A 451 -6.13 -4.03 2.33
N ASN A 452 -6.87 -4.54 3.32
CA ASN A 452 -7.29 -3.75 4.47
C ASN A 452 -6.10 -3.37 5.36
N THR A 453 -5.18 -4.30 5.60
CA THR A 453 -3.93 -4.03 6.34
C THR A 453 -3.09 -2.98 5.62
N LEU A 454 -2.96 -3.07 4.30
CA LEU A 454 -2.22 -2.11 3.50
C LEU A 454 -2.86 -0.71 3.55
N LYS A 455 -4.20 -0.62 3.47
CA LYS A 455 -4.92 0.66 3.63
C LYS A 455 -4.69 1.29 4.99
N ALA A 456 -4.70 0.49 6.06
CA ALA A 456 -4.42 0.98 7.42
C ALA A 456 -2.97 1.49 7.54
N ALA A 457 -2.00 0.80 6.93
CA ALA A 457 -0.62 1.25 6.88
C ALA A 457 -0.46 2.57 6.12
N PHE A 458 -1.13 2.74 4.97
CA PHE A 458 -1.13 4.01 4.22
C PHE A 458 -1.79 5.15 5.00
N ALA A 459 -2.92 4.90 5.67
CA ALA A 459 -3.58 5.90 6.52
C ALA A 459 -2.67 6.36 7.69
N SER A 460 -1.81 5.48 8.20
CA SER A 460 -0.83 5.81 9.25
C SER A 460 0.35 6.65 8.71
N LEU A 461 0.67 6.54 7.42
CA LEU A 461 1.75 7.31 6.77
C LEU A 461 1.29 8.70 6.31
N GLU A 462 -0.01 8.92 6.16
CA GLU A 462 -0.58 10.16 5.63
C GLU A 462 -0.31 11.40 6.52
N PRO A 463 -0.42 11.33 7.88
CA PRO A 463 -0.02 12.43 8.76
C PRO A 463 1.49 12.74 8.69
N GLN A 464 2.32 11.70 8.53
CA GLN A 464 3.78 11.86 8.43
C GLN A 464 4.16 12.55 7.11
N HIS A 465 3.45 12.24 6.02
CA HIS A 465 3.65 12.89 4.73
C HIS A 465 3.22 14.35 4.75
N GLN A 466 2.08 14.69 5.38
CA GLN A 466 1.66 16.07 5.55
C GLN A 466 2.63 16.89 6.41
N LEU A 467 3.16 16.30 7.49
CA LEU A 467 4.18 16.93 8.32
C LEU A 467 5.45 17.22 7.50
N LEU A 468 5.93 16.25 6.71
CA LEU A 468 7.09 16.42 5.84
C LEU A 468 6.86 17.52 4.80
N GLN A 469 5.68 17.60 4.18
CA GLN A 469 5.36 18.67 3.23
C GLN A 469 5.39 20.06 3.87
N LYS A 470 4.88 20.21 5.11
CA LYS A 470 4.94 21.49 5.83
C LYS A 470 6.38 21.90 6.12
N ILE A 471 7.24 20.96 6.54
CA ILE A 471 8.67 21.25 6.73
C ILE A 471 9.33 21.71 5.42
N LEU A 472 9.03 21.06 4.30
CA LEU A 472 9.53 21.46 2.97
C LEU A 472 9.03 22.84 2.53
N GLN A 473 7.86 23.27 3.02
CA GLN A 473 7.32 24.63 2.81
C GLN A 473 7.93 25.68 3.76
N GLY A 474 8.94 25.31 4.56
CA GLY A 474 9.66 26.23 5.44
C GLY A 474 9.13 26.30 6.87
N TRP A 475 8.20 25.42 7.27
CA TRP A 475 7.77 25.33 8.67
C TRP A 475 8.86 24.70 9.54
N LYS A 476 9.07 25.24 10.73
CA LYS A 476 10.05 24.76 11.70
C LYS A 476 9.36 23.97 12.80
N ILE A 477 9.94 22.84 13.21
CA ILE A 477 9.42 22.07 14.34
C ILE A 477 10.13 22.50 15.61
N TYR A 478 9.37 22.79 16.65
CA TYR A 478 9.89 23.03 17.99
C TYR A 478 8.90 22.52 19.05
N SER A 479 9.40 21.77 20.03
CA SER A 479 8.64 21.28 21.20
C SER A 479 7.24 20.70 20.93
N GLY A 480 7.06 19.99 19.80
CA GLY A 480 5.76 19.38 19.44
C GLY A 480 4.80 20.30 18.68
N SER A 481 5.23 21.49 18.30
CA SER A 481 4.50 22.42 17.44
C SER A 481 5.28 22.70 16.14
N LEU A 482 4.54 23.07 15.09
CA LEU A 482 5.06 23.60 13.83
C LEU A 482 4.91 25.13 13.83
N TYR A 483 5.98 25.83 13.46
CA TYR A 483 6.02 27.28 13.41
C TYR A 483 6.32 27.78 11.99
N TYR A 484 5.56 28.76 11.53
CA TYR A 484 5.81 29.45 10.27
C TYR A 484 6.19 30.89 10.55
N PHE A 485 7.28 31.35 9.94
CA PHE A 485 7.76 32.72 10.04
C PHE A 485 7.59 33.36 8.67
N SER A 486 6.77 34.41 8.59
CA SER A 486 6.51 35.06 7.31
C SER A 486 7.66 36.00 6.92
N ASP A 487 7.97 36.08 5.62
CA ASP A 487 8.90 37.08 5.09
C ASP A 487 8.21 38.38 4.65
N VAL A 488 6.88 38.41 4.62
CA VAL A 488 6.07 39.58 4.22
C VAL A 488 5.36 40.18 5.42
N LYS A 489 4.89 41.43 5.29
CA LYS A 489 4.24 42.15 6.39
C LYS A 489 2.73 42.23 6.20
N LYS A 490 1.98 42.07 7.30
CA LYS A 490 0.51 42.13 7.35
C LYS A 490 0.04 42.82 8.62
N SER A 491 -1.19 43.32 8.62
CA SER A 491 -1.87 43.68 9.86
C SER A 491 -2.08 42.44 10.72
N TRP A 492 -2.27 42.62 12.03
CA TRP A 492 -2.45 41.50 12.95
C TRP A 492 -3.63 40.60 12.54
N GLN A 493 -4.74 41.20 12.12
CA GLN A 493 -5.93 40.46 11.68
C GLN A 493 -5.69 39.67 10.39
N GLU A 494 -4.98 40.25 9.42
CA GLU A 494 -4.65 39.54 8.17
C GLU A 494 -3.65 38.40 8.40
N ALA A 495 -2.73 38.59 9.35
CA ALA A 495 -1.77 37.58 9.76
C ALA A 495 -2.47 36.38 10.43
N GLU A 496 -3.41 36.63 11.34
CA GLU A 496 -4.24 35.58 11.94
C GLU A 496 -5.06 34.84 10.88
N ASN A 497 -5.71 35.56 9.97
CA ASN A 497 -6.47 34.94 8.88
C ASN A 497 -5.59 34.02 8.01
N PHE A 498 -4.32 34.40 7.79
CA PHE A 498 -3.36 33.55 7.11
C PHE A 498 -3.07 32.28 7.93
N CYS A 499 -2.77 32.41 9.23
CA CYS A 499 -2.49 31.24 10.06
C CYS A 499 -3.69 30.28 10.10
N VAL A 500 -4.91 30.81 10.26
CA VAL A 500 -6.14 30.02 10.22
C VAL A 500 -6.31 29.28 8.88
N SER A 501 -5.97 29.91 7.76
CA SER A 501 -5.99 29.26 6.44
C SER A 501 -5.03 28.06 6.33
N GLN A 502 -4.01 28.00 7.20
CA GLN A 502 -3.05 26.91 7.29
C GLN A 502 -3.42 25.87 8.37
N GLY A 503 -4.58 26.04 9.02
CA GLY A 503 -5.01 25.22 10.16
C GLY A 503 -4.10 25.44 11.38
N ALA A 504 -3.69 26.70 11.59
CA ALA A 504 -2.80 27.19 12.63
C ALA A 504 -3.41 28.47 13.23
N HIS A 505 -2.76 29.05 14.22
CA HIS A 505 -3.08 30.38 14.77
C HIS A 505 -1.81 31.21 14.89
N LEU A 506 -1.90 32.52 15.10
CA LEU A 506 -0.75 33.30 15.52
C LEU A 506 -0.17 32.70 16.81
N ALA A 507 1.17 32.61 16.87
CA ALA A 507 1.87 31.84 17.90
C ALA A 507 1.54 32.31 19.31
N SER A 508 1.29 31.35 20.19
CA SER A 508 1.24 31.59 21.61
C SER A 508 2.63 31.51 22.22
N VAL A 509 2.80 32.02 23.44
CA VAL A 509 4.04 31.84 24.19
C VAL A 509 3.70 31.37 25.60
N THR A 510 4.05 30.12 25.87
CA THR A 510 3.67 29.38 27.08
C THR A 510 4.85 29.06 27.98
N SER A 511 6.08 29.23 27.47
CA SER A 511 7.32 28.91 28.18
C SER A 511 8.48 29.86 27.81
N LYS A 512 9.51 29.89 28.67
CA LYS A 512 10.75 30.68 28.41
C LYS A 512 11.51 30.13 27.21
N GLU A 513 11.48 28.82 27.08
CA GLU A 513 12.15 28.06 26.03
C GLU A 513 11.52 28.39 24.67
N GLU A 514 10.19 28.46 24.60
CA GLU A 514 9.45 28.91 23.43
C GLU A 514 9.74 30.38 23.09
N GLN A 515 9.69 31.31 24.06
CA GLN A 515 10.08 32.70 23.83
C GLN A 515 11.50 32.78 23.25
N LYS A 516 12.45 32.03 23.82
CA LYS A 516 13.83 31.97 23.33
C LYS A 516 13.90 31.42 21.90
N PHE A 517 13.15 30.39 21.57
CA PHE A 517 13.09 29.84 20.21
C PHE A 517 12.56 30.86 19.20
N LEU A 518 11.49 31.59 19.53
CA LEU A 518 10.92 32.61 18.65
C LEU A 518 11.91 33.76 18.42
N THR A 519 12.50 34.30 19.49
CA THR A 519 13.46 35.41 19.43
C THR A 519 14.75 35.04 18.69
N GLN A 520 15.30 33.85 18.91
CA GLN A 520 16.47 33.35 18.16
C GLN A 520 16.17 33.16 16.68
N THR A 521 14.93 32.82 16.33
CA THR A 521 14.53 32.61 14.93
C THR A 521 14.24 33.92 14.21
N THR A 522 13.65 34.89 14.90
CA THR A 522 13.25 36.19 14.35
C THR A 522 14.36 37.22 14.35
N SER A 523 15.44 36.99 15.10
CA SER A 523 16.59 37.91 15.23
C SER A 523 16.12 39.29 15.70
N ASP A 524 16.67 40.39 15.15
CA ASP A 524 16.32 41.75 15.54
C ASP A 524 15.09 42.32 14.79
N SER A 525 14.18 41.47 14.29
CA SER A 525 12.96 41.92 13.61
C SER A 525 11.73 41.71 14.49
N TYR A 526 10.78 42.64 14.42
CA TYR A 526 9.48 42.54 15.11
C TYR A 526 8.53 41.62 14.35
N TYR A 527 7.88 40.70 15.05
CA TYR A 527 6.87 39.80 14.50
C TYR A 527 5.59 39.81 15.34
N TRP A 528 4.44 39.78 14.67
CA TRP A 528 3.16 39.53 15.32
C TRP A 528 3.12 38.15 15.99
N ILE A 529 2.58 38.14 17.21
CA ILE A 529 2.21 36.94 17.98
C ILE A 529 0.73 37.00 18.35
N GLY A 530 0.17 35.90 18.82
CA GLY A 530 -1.28 35.74 19.00
C GLY A 530 -1.90 36.47 20.19
N LEU A 531 -1.13 37.31 20.89
CA LEU A 531 -1.60 37.99 22.10
C LEU A 531 -2.34 39.28 21.72
N THR A 532 -3.55 39.44 22.28
CA THR A 532 -4.40 40.62 22.08
C THR A 532 -5.30 40.83 23.29
N ASP A 533 -5.63 42.07 23.61
CA ASP A 533 -6.66 42.43 24.60
C ASP A 533 -7.87 43.12 23.94
N ARG A 534 -7.86 43.26 22.60
CA ARG A 534 -8.94 43.83 21.79
C ARG A 534 -10.32 43.41 22.29
N GLY A 535 -11.16 44.37 22.66
CA GLY A 535 -12.51 44.14 23.19
C GLY A 535 -12.63 44.42 24.69
N THR A 536 -11.60 44.13 25.49
CA THR A 536 -11.52 44.51 26.90
C THR A 536 -10.10 44.89 27.26
N GLU A 537 -9.83 46.20 27.27
CA GLU A 537 -8.55 46.80 27.65
C GLU A 537 -7.95 46.17 28.91
N GLY A 538 -6.67 45.79 28.84
CA GLY A 538 -5.92 45.18 29.94
C GLY A 538 -6.25 43.70 30.20
N SER A 539 -7.16 43.10 29.44
CA SER A 539 -7.52 41.67 29.53
C SER A 539 -6.93 40.86 28.36
N TRP A 540 -5.62 40.63 28.43
CA TRP A 540 -4.88 39.84 27.44
C TRP A 540 -5.36 38.41 27.27
N ARG A 541 -5.43 37.96 26.01
CA ARG A 541 -5.76 36.58 25.62
C ARG A 541 -4.97 36.16 24.38
N TRP A 542 -4.71 34.86 24.27
CA TRP A 542 -4.17 34.26 23.05
C TRP A 542 -5.28 33.89 22.08
N VAL A 543 -5.08 34.16 20.79
CA VAL A 543 -6.07 33.91 19.73
C VAL A 543 -6.30 32.42 19.44
N ASP A 544 -5.31 31.58 19.76
CA ASP A 544 -5.39 30.12 19.67
C ASP A 544 -6.23 29.47 20.80
N GLY A 545 -6.69 30.26 21.78
CA GLY A 545 -7.44 29.82 22.95
C GLY A 545 -6.58 29.38 24.14
N THR A 546 -5.25 29.46 24.04
CA THR A 546 -4.34 29.18 25.14
C THR A 546 -4.59 30.14 26.30
N ARG A 547 -4.58 29.59 27.53
CA ARG A 547 -4.87 30.39 28.73
C ARG A 547 -3.72 31.38 28.99
N PHE A 548 -4.02 32.68 28.96
CA PHE A 548 -3.07 33.71 29.35
C PHE A 548 -2.73 33.61 30.85
N ASN A 549 -1.44 33.71 31.17
CA ASN A 549 -0.93 33.69 32.54
C ASN A 549 -0.11 34.95 32.80
N ASP A 550 -0.74 35.95 33.41
CA ASP A 550 -0.15 37.26 33.70
C ASP A 550 1.17 37.17 34.49
N ALA A 551 1.17 36.40 35.58
CA ALA A 551 2.34 36.26 36.46
C ALA A 551 3.58 35.70 35.76
N ARG A 552 3.40 34.74 34.83
CA ARG A 552 4.49 34.19 34.02
C ARG A 552 4.87 35.11 32.86
N SER A 553 3.90 35.78 32.27
CA SER A 553 4.10 36.61 31.08
C SER A 553 4.84 37.92 31.38
N LYS A 554 4.81 38.37 32.64
CA LYS A 554 5.45 39.62 33.08
C LYS A 554 6.93 39.77 32.68
N GLU A 555 7.67 38.68 32.61
CA GLU A 555 9.10 38.73 32.26
C GLU A 555 9.36 38.91 30.75
N PHE A 556 8.35 38.60 29.92
CA PHE A 556 8.44 38.67 28.46
C PHE A 556 8.13 40.06 27.91
N TRP A 557 7.36 40.89 28.64
CA TRP A 557 7.13 42.29 28.30
C TRP A 557 8.40 43.12 28.35
N ASP A 558 8.49 44.10 27.45
CA ASP A 558 9.54 45.13 27.48
C ASP A 558 9.36 46.10 28.65
N THR A 559 10.39 46.86 28.92
CA THR A 559 10.41 47.83 30.02
C THR A 559 9.31 48.86 29.77
N ASN A 560 8.41 49.00 30.75
CA ASN A 560 7.21 49.85 30.70
C ASN A 560 6.09 49.36 29.77
N GLN A 561 6.17 48.14 29.23
CA GLN A 561 5.09 47.56 28.43
C GLN A 561 4.20 46.61 29.25
N PRO A 562 2.91 46.46 28.89
CA PRO A 562 2.21 47.24 27.87
C PRO A 562 1.85 48.66 28.36
N ASP A 563 2.00 49.67 27.50
CA ASP A 563 1.74 51.08 27.84
C ASP A 563 0.44 51.65 27.24
N ASN A 564 -0.21 50.88 26.35
CA ASN A 564 -1.39 51.27 25.59
C ASN A 564 -1.24 52.68 25.00
N TRP A 565 -0.18 52.88 24.21
CA TRP A 565 0.13 54.19 23.68
C TRP A 565 -1.01 54.73 22.81
N ARG A 566 -1.54 55.91 23.16
CA ARG A 566 -2.52 56.62 22.33
C ARG A 566 -1.83 57.36 21.20
N HIS A 567 -2.00 56.86 19.99
CA HIS A 567 -1.46 57.48 18.78
C HIS A 567 -2.20 58.77 18.42
N SER A 568 -1.53 59.63 17.66
CA SER A 568 -2.08 60.95 17.26
C SER A 568 -3.39 60.89 16.47
N ASN A 569 -3.66 59.75 15.84
CA ASN A 569 -4.89 59.46 15.10
C ASN A 569 -6.01 58.86 15.98
N GLY A 570 -5.79 58.76 17.30
CA GLY A 570 -6.75 58.25 18.27
C GLY A 570 -6.77 56.72 18.41
N GLN A 571 -5.93 55.99 17.68
CA GLN A 571 -5.78 54.54 17.82
C GLN A 571 -5.05 54.19 19.12
N VAL A 572 -5.41 53.03 19.66
CA VAL A 572 -4.85 52.40 20.86
C VAL A 572 -4.16 51.08 20.46
N GLU A 573 -3.37 50.53 21.36
CA GLU A 573 -2.49 49.40 21.09
C GLU A 573 -3.05 48.10 21.66
N ASP A 574 -3.80 47.34 20.84
CA ASP A 574 -4.51 46.15 21.31
C ASP A 574 -3.86 44.81 20.88
N CYS A 575 -2.74 44.86 20.16
CA CYS A 575 -2.11 43.70 19.52
C CYS A 575 -0.61 43.64 19.80
N VAL A 576 -0.05 42.45 20.02
CA VAL A 576 1.33 42.32 20.49
C VAL A 576 2.28 41.80 19.42
N HIS A 577 3.41 42.47 19.26
CA HIS A 577 4.55 41.92 18.53
C HIS A 577 5.72 41.60 19.47
N THR A 578 6.58 40.69 19.03
CA THR A 578 7.81 40.29 19.73
C THR A 578 9.03 40.54 18.85
N GLN A 579 10.14 40.96 19.46
CA GLN A 579 11.49 40.96 18.87
C GLN A 579 12.44 40.21 19.80
N GLN A 580 12.81 40.84 20.92
CA GLN A 580 13.40 40.17 22.09
C GLN A 580 12.39 40.06 23.23
N LYS A 581 11.58 41.10 23.39
CA LYS A 581 10.51 41.24 24.36
C LYS A 581 9.22 41.70 23.67
N TRP A 582 8.11 41.58 24.38
CA TRP A 582 6.78 41.92 23.89
C TRP A 582 6.49 43.40 24.05
N ASN A 583 5.77 43.94 23.06
CA ASN A 583 5.29 45.31 23.01
C ASN A 583 3.91 45.27 22.36
N ASP A 584 2.94 45.93 22.99
CA ASP A 584 1.65 46.21 22.38
C ASP A 584 1.81 47.27 21.29
N MET A 585 1.02 47.16 20.24
CA MET A 585 1.04 48.03 19.08
C MET A 585 -0.35 48.11 18.47
N ILE A 586 -0.55 49.14 17.64
CA ILE A 586 -1.75 49.27 16.82
C ILE A 586 -1.88 48.03 15.91
N CYS A 587 -3.01 47.33 16.00
CA CYS A 587 -3.26 46.11 15.22
C CYS A 587 -3.16 46.27 13.69
N ASP A 588 -3.37 47.48 13.19
CA ASP A 588 -3.28 47.80 11.75
C ASP A 588 -1.84 47.98 11.26
N ALA A 589 -0.85 48.03 12.17
CA ALA A 589 0.55 48.11 11.80
C ALA A 589 1.00 46.86 11.04
N LEU A 590 1.91 47.05 10.08
CA LEU A 590 2.37 45.96 9.22
C LEU A 590 3.66 45.36 9.76
N TYR A 591 3.56 44.15 10.29
CA TYR A 591 4.70 43.35 10.71
C TYR A 591 4.68 41.96 10.04
N PRO A 592 5.85 41.33 9.88
CA PRO A 592 5.92 39.87 9.78
C PRO A 592 5.16 39.21 10.93
N TRP A 593 4.80 37.94 10.80
CA TRP A 593 4.04 37.20 11.81
C TRP A 593 4.53 35.77 11.97
N ILE A 594 4.19 35.18 13.11
CA ILE A 594 4.53 33.80 13.44
C ILE A 594 3.23 33.03 13.58
N CYS A 595 3.05 31.96 12.78
CA CYS A 595 1.99 30.99 13.03
C CYS A 595 2.52 29.84 13.88
N GLU A 596 1.66 29.26 14.71
CA GLU A 596 1.89 28.03 15.46
C GLU A 596 0.77 27.03 15.18
N LYS A 597 1.15 25.77 14.99
CA LYS A 597 0.23 24.63 14.89
C LYS A 597 0.74 23.47 15.75
N THR A 598 -0.04 23.08 16.75
CA THR A 598 0.27 21.91 17.57
C THR A 598 0.20 20.63 16.73
N ILE A 599 1.24 19.78 16.82
CA ILE A 599 1.23 18.45 16.21
C ILE A 599 0.43 17.56 17.17
N ALA A 600 -0.81 17.21 16.81
CA ALA A 600 -1.64 16.33 17.62
C ALA A 600 -0.89 15.02 17.92
N GLN A 601 -0.66 14.72 19.20
CA GLN A 601 -0.09 13.45 19.63
C GLN A 601 -1.12 12.34 19.40
N GLY A 602 -1.01 11.73 18.23
CA GLY A 602 -1.80 10.58 17.79
C GLY A 602 -1.00 9.66 16.89
N VAL A 603 0.31 9.50 17.19
CA VAL A 603 1.17 8.46 16.62
C VAL A 603 2.18 8.06 17.71
N ALA A 604 1.76 7.16 18.60
CA ALA A 604 2.64 6.38 19.46
C ALA A 604 2.20 4.92 19.40
#